data_AF-A0ABD1DPW6-F1
#
_entry.id   AF-A0ABD1DPW6-F1
#
_cell.length_a   1.000
_cell.length_b   1.000
_cell.length_c   1.000
_cell.angle_alpha   90.00
_cell.angle_beta   90.00
_cell.angle_gamma   90.00
#
_symmetry.space_group_name_H-M   'P 1'
#
loop_
_entity.id
_entity.type
_entity.pdbx_description
1 polymer ?
#
loop_
_entity_poly.entity_id
_entity_poly.type
_entity_poly.pdbx_seq_one_letter_code
_entity_poly.pdbx_strand_id
1 'polypeptide(L)'
;EKNSFLNYNVSCILTLPPYQRKGYGRLLIDFSYLLTRVEGKIGSPEKPLSDLGLISYRSYWKDVLLAYLCSRPGTTLSIKDISQEMAINSYDIVSTLQALGMMKYWKGKHIILKKQ
;
A
#
# COMPACT_ATOMS: atom_id res chain seq x y z
N GLU A 1 -16.74 5.29 -1.17
CA GLU A 1 -17.99 5.97 -0.72
C GLU A 1 -17.78 7.48 -0.70
N LYS A 2 -18.85 8.30 -0.79
CA LYS A 2 -18.70 9.76 -0.67
C LYS A 2 -18.16 10.18 0.71
N ASN A 3 -18.62 9.49 1.76
CA ASN A 3 -18.11 9.62 3.12
C ASN A 3 -17.88 8.21 3.67
N SER A 4 -16.62 7.84 3.90
CA SER A 4 -16.27 6.54 4.50
C SER A 4 -15.69 6.76 5.89
N PHE A 5 -16.39 6.30 6.94
CA PHE A 5 -15.93 6.42 8.33
C PHE A 5 -14.66 5.61 8.62
N LEU A 6 -14.42 4.57 7.82
CA LEU A 6 -13.26 3.67 7.94
C LEU A 6 -12.10 4.09 7.03
N ASN A 7 -12.21 5.23 6.33
CA ASN A 7 -11.26 5.71 5.35
C ASN A 7 -10.97 4.70 4.23
N TYR A 8 -12.01 4.00 3.76
CA TYR A 8 -11.88 3.18 2.56
C TYR A 8 -11.88 4.05 1.31
N ASN A 9 -10.80 3.97 0.54
CA ASN A 9 -10.68 4.71 -0.73
C ASN A 9 -11.28 3.94 -1.91
N VAL A 10 -11.51 2.63 -1.74
CA VAL A 10 -12.13 1.76 -2.73
C VAL A 10 -13.13 0.87 -2.02
N SER A 11 -14.38 0.86 -2.49
CA SER A 11 -15.39 -0.11 -2.06
C SER A 11 -15.32 -1.38 -2.90
N CYS A 12 -15.46 -1.24 -4.22
CA CYS A 12 -15.29 -2.32 -5.18
C CYS A 12 -14.37 -1.88 -6.31
N ILE A 13 -13.56 -2.81 -6.80
CA ILE A 13 -12.70 -2.61 -7.97
C ILE A 13 -12.82 -3.82 -8.90
N LEU A 14 -12.93 -3.56 -10.20
CA LEU A 14 -13.09 -4.59 -11.21
C LEU A 14 -12.28 -4.25 -12.45
N THR A 15 -11.58 -5.24 -12.97
CA THR A 15 -11.14 -5.25 -14.36
C THR A 15 -11.96 -6.29 -15.10
N LEU A 16 -12.63 -5.90 -16.18
CA LEU A 16 -13.46 -6.83 -16.95
C LEU A 16 -12.61 -8.03 -17.43
N PRO A 17 -13.17 -9.25 -17.47
CA PRO A 17 -12.44 -10.46 -17.84
C PRO A 17 -11.50 -10.36 -19.05
N PRO A 18 -11.90 -9.79 -20.21
CA PRO A 18 -11.01 -9.69 -21.39
C PRO A 18 -9.80 -8.74 -21.21
N TYR A 19 -9.80 -7.93 -20.14
CA TYR A 19 -8.76 -6.96 -19.83
C TYR A 19 -7.94 -7.31 -18.59
N GLN A 20 -8.21 -8.44 -17.94
CA GLN A 20 -7.43 -8.90 -16.78
C GLN A 20 -5.99 -9.22 -17.18
N ARG A 21 -5.06 -9.05 -16.22
CA ARG A 21 -3.61 -9.30 -16.39
C ARG A 21 -2.90 -8.44 -17.46
N LYS A 22 -3.54 -7.39 -17.98
CA LYS A 22 -2.94 -6.42 -18.93
C LYS A 22 -2.46 -5.12 -18.25
N GLY A 23 -2.38 -5.09 -16.92
CA GLY A 23 -1.94 -3.91 -16.15
C GLY A 23 -3.06 -2.93 -15.74
N TYR A 24 -4.26 -3.02 -16.32
CA TYR A 24 -5.38 -2.12 -15.99
C TYR A 24 -5.77 -2.14 -14.50
N GLY A 25 -5.75 -3.31 -13.86
CA GLY A 25 -6.01 -3.40 -12.41
C GLY A 25 -5.00 -2.59 -11.59
N ARG A 26 -3.72 -2.63 -11.97
CA ARG A 26 -2.67 -1.84 -11.30
C ARG A 26 -2.87 -0.34 -11.52
N LEU A 27 -3.24 0.06 -12.74
CA LEU A 27 -3.59 1.44 -13.07
C LEU A 27 -4.75 1.96 -12.21
N LEU A 28 -5.81 1.17 -12.08
CA LEU A 28 -6.98 1.55 -11.25
C LEU A 28 -6.61 1.67 -9.76
N ILE A 29 -5.78 0.76 -9.25
CA ILE A 29 -5.28 0.83 -7.86
C ILE A 29 -4.45 2.10 -7.67
N ASP A 30 -3.49 2.39 -8.56
CA ASP A 30 -2.65 3.59 -8.47
C ASP A 30 -3.49 4.87 -8.54
N PHE A 31 -4.48 4.92 -9.44
CA PHE A 31 -5.40 6.04 -9.53
C PHE A 31 -6.21 6.24 -8.24
N SER A 32 -6.67 5.16 -7.60
CA SER A 32 -7.36 5.27 -6.31
C SER A 32 -6.48 5.88 -5.20
N TYR A 33 -5.18 5.55 -5.17
CA TYR A 33 -4.24 6.16 -4.23
C TYR A 33 -3.82 7.57 -4.63
N LEU A 34 -3.80 7.89 -5.93
CA LEU A 34 -3.62 9.26 -6.40
C LEU A 34 -4.71 10.18 -5.85
N LEU A 35 -5.98 9.76 -5.91
CA LEU A 35 -7.09 10.51 -5.32
C LEU A 35 -6.91 10.65 -3.80
N THR A 36 -6.57 9.57 -3.09
CA THR A 36 -6.32 9.63 -1.65
C THR A 36 -5.21 10.63 -1.29
N ARG A 37 -4.12 10.68 -2.07
CA ARG A 37 -3.03 11.66 -1.89
C ARG A 37 -3.50 13.10 -2.12
N VAL A 38 -4.29 13.33 -3.17
CA VAL A 38 -4.85 14.66 -3.48
C VAL A 38 -5.80 15.13 -2.38
N GLU A 39 -6.56 14.22 -1.76
CA GLU A 39 -7.42 14.54 -0.62
C GLU A 39 -6.66 14.71 0.70
N GLY A 40 -5.35 14.44 0.74
CA GLY A 40 -4.55 14.49 1.97
C GLY A 40 -4.96 13.45 3.01
N LYS A 41 -5.52 12.31 2.56
CA LYS A 41 -6.01 11.23 3.43
C LYS A 41 -5.07 10.02 3.39
N ILE A 42 -5.38 9.05 4.23
CA ILE A 42 -4.81 7.70 4.19
C ILE A 42 -5.93 6.73 3.84
N GLY A 43 -5.66 5.79 2.93
CA GLY A 43 -6.67 4.87 2.41
C GLY A 43 -6.25 3.41 2.46
N SER A 44 -7.26 2.54 2.47
CA SER A 44 -7.16 1.09 2.28
C SER A 44 -8.39 0.63 1.48
N PRO A 45 -8.31 -0.46 0.69
CA PRO A 45 -9.51 -1.04 0.12
C PRO A 45 -10.44 -1.61 1.20
N GLU A 46 -11.74 -1.57 0.95
CA GLU A 46 -12.74 -2.27 1.75
C GLU A 46 -12.48 -3.79 1.76
N LYS A 47 -12.81 -4.42 2.88
CA LYS A 47 -12.60 -5.87 3.11
C LYS A 47 -13.96 -6.57 3.21
N PRO A 48 -14.10 -7.82 2.72
CA PRO A 48 -13.06 -8.67 2.15
C PRO A 48 -12.70 -8.35 0.69
N LEU A 49 -11.43 -8.52 0.34
CA LEU A 49 -10.97 -8.46 -1.05
C LEU A 49 -11.24 -9.79 -1.76
N SER A 50 -11.46 -9.75 -3.08
CA SER A 50 -11.40 -10.95 -3.92
C SER A 50 -9.97 -11.49 -4.01
N ASP A 51 -9.79 -12.77 -4.34
CA ASP A 51 -8.46 -13.39 -4.47
C ASP A 51 -7.55 -12.62 -5.44
N LEU A 52 -8.09 -12.27 -6.61
CA LEU A 52 -7.38 -11.47 -7.61
C LEU A 52 -7.08 -10.05 -7.10
N GLY A 53 -8.02 -9.45 -6.36
CA GLY A 53 -7.83 -8.16 -5.70
C GLY A 53 -6.69 -8.20 -4.70
N LEU A 54 -6.66 -9.18 -3.80
CA LEU A 54 -5.63 -9.34 -2.79
C LEU A 54 -4.24 -9.51 -3.41
N ILE A 55 -4.10 -10.34 -4.45
CA ILE A 55 -2.84 -10.51 -5.18
C ILE A 55 -2.41 -9.18 -5.82
N SER A 56 -3.35 -8.47 -6.44
CA SER A 56 -3.07 -7.20 -7.13
C SER A 56 -2.62 -6.11 -6.15
N TYR A 57 -3.30 -5.95 -5.01
CA TYR A 57 -2.92 -4.98 -3.97
C TYR A 57 -1.58 -5.32 -3.33
N ARG A 58 -1.32 -6.59 -2.99
CA ARG A 58 -0.02 -7.02 -2.45
C ARG A 58 1.12 -6.74 -3.42
N SER A 59 0.93 -7.04 -4.70
CA SER A 59 1.92 -6.73 -5.74
C SER A 59 2.14 -5.23 -5.85
N TYR A 60 1.06 -4.44 -5.89
CA TYR A 60 1.15 -2.98 -5.96
C TYR A 60 1.90 -2.39 -4.77
N TRP A 61 1.49 -2.72 -3.53
CA TRP A 61 2.13 -2.20 -2.31
C TRP A 61 3.60 -2.57 -2.22
N LYS A 62 3.96 -3.80 -2.57
CA LYS A 62 5.36 -4.22 -2.66
C LYS A 62 6.15 -3.31 -3.58
N ASP A 63 5.67 -3.10 -4.81
CA ASP A 63 6.40 -2.31 -5.81
C ASP A 63 6.59 -0.86 -5.34
N VAL A 64 5.51 -0.19 -4.91
CA VAL A 64 5.58 1.22 -4.53
C VAL A 64 6.39 1.42 -3.25
N LEU A 65 6.30 0.49 -2.29
CA LEU A 65 7.04 0.58 -1.03
C LEU A 65 8.53 0.37 -1.24
N LEU A 66 8.91 -0.61 -2.07
CA LEU A 66 10.32 -0.81 -2.41
C LEU A 66 10.89 0.38 -3.19
N ALA A 67 10.17 0.90 -4.18
CA ALA A 67 10.58 2.09 -4.91
C ALA A 67 10.80 3.29 -3.98
N TYR A 68 9.88 3.49 -3.04
CA TYR A 68 9.95 4.53 -2.02
C TYR A 68 11.15 4.36 -1.07
N LEU A 69 11.39 3.14 -0.57
CA LEU A 69 12.55 2.85 0.29
C LEU A 69 13.89 2.97 -0.46
N CYS A 70 13.90 2.68 -1.76
CA CYS A 70 15.08 2.83 -2.61
C CYS A 70 15.44 4.31 -2.85
N SER A 71 14.44 5.16 -3.11
CA SER A 71 14.66 6.58 -3.44
C SER A 71 15.08 7.44 -2.24
N ARG A 72 14.81 7.01 -1.01
CA ARG A 72 15.14 7.78 0.20
C ARG A 72 16.52 7.38 0.77
N PRO A 73 17.50 8.30 0.81
CA PRO A 73 18.72 8.13 1.62
C PRO A 73 18.43 8.52 3.07
N GLY A 74 18.52 7.58 4.01
CA GLY A 74 18.31 7.85 5.43
C GLY A 74 18.32 6.59 6.29
N THR A 75 18.68 6.75 7.57
CA THR A 75 18.83 5.65 8.53
C THR A 75 17.61 5.45 9.42
N THR A 76 16.72 6.44 9.53
CA THR A 76 15.54 6.38 10.40
C THR A 76 14.30 6.82 9.67
N LEU A 77 13.29 5.95 9.64
CA LEU A 77 12.02 6.20 8.97
C LEU A 77 10.90 5.60 9.81
N SER A 78 9.85 6.39 10.08
CA SER A 78 8.70 5.88 10.82
C SER A 78 7.61 5.36 9.88
N ILE A 79 6.87 4.34 10.32
CA ILE A 79 5.72 3.80 9.56
C ILE A 79 4.65 4.89 9.36
N LYS A 80 4.51 5.79 10.34
CA LYS A 80 3.56 6.91 10.26
C LYS A 80 3.93 7.86 9.12
N ASP A 81 5.20 8.19 8.96
CA ASP A 81 5.67 9.06 7.88
C ASP A 81 5.47 8.40 6.51
N ILE A 82 5.77 7.10 6.38
CA ILE A 82 5.47 6.33 5.16
C ILE A 82 3.98 6.41 4.83
N SER A 83 3.13 6.17 5.83
CA SER A 83 1.68 6.14 5.65
C SER A 83 1.13 7.47 5.16
N GLN A 84 1.62 8.58 5.72
CA GLN A 84 1.22 9.93 5.30
C GLN A 84 1.73 10.26 3.89
N GLU A 85 2.99 9.97 3.58
CA GLU A 85 3.57 10.31 2.27
C GLU A 85 3.01 9.45 1.13
N MET A 86 2.75 8.16 1.39
CA MET A 86 2.25 7.22 0.38
C MET A 86 0.72 7.17 0.31
N ALA A 87 0.00 7.77 1.27
CA ALA A 87 -1.44 7.64 1.48
C ALA A 87 -1.94 6.20 1.65
N ILE A 88 -1.07 5.29 2.10
CA ILE A 88 -1.37 3.87 2.34
C ILE A 88 -1.54 3.66 3.84
N ASN A 89 -2.54 2.87 4.25
CA ASN A 89 -2.74 2.53 5.65
C ASN A 89 -1.50 1.85 6.26
N SER A 90 -1.12 2.27 7.47
CA SER A 90 0.01 1.70 8.23
C SER A 90 -0.07 0.17 8.35
N TYR A 91 -1.26 -0.41 8.46
CA TYR A 91 -1.45 -1.86 8.52
C TYR A 91 -1.01 -2.55 7.22
N ASP A 92 -1.35 -1.96 6.07
CA ASP A 92 -1.00 -2.50 4.76
C ASP A 92 0.53 -2.39 4.52
N ILE A 93 1.14 -1.30 4.99
CA ILE A 93 2.61 -1.13 4.99
C ILE A 93 3.29 -2.19 5.86
N VAL A 94 2.84 -2.35 7.12
CA VAL A 94 3.42 -3.31 8.06
C VAL A 94 3.29 -4.73 7.54
N SER A 95 2.11 -5.12 7.07
CA SER A 95 1.88 -6.45 6.53
C SER A 95 2.75 -6.72 5.28
N THR A 96 2.96 -5.70 4.44
CA THR A 96 3.87 -5.79 3.28
C THR A 96 5.32 -5.95 3.71
N LEU A 97 5.80 -5.15 4.67
CA LEU A 97 7.17 -5.27 5.20
C LEU A 97 7.42 -6.62 5.89
N GLN A 98 6.42 -7.15 6.61
CA GLN A 98 6.46 -8.48 7.20
C GLN A 98 6.54 -9.56 6.13
N ALA A 99 5.71 -9.47 5.07
CA ALA A 99 5.73 -10.42 3.95
C ALA A 99 7.07 -10.41 3.18
N LEU A 100 7.76 -9.27 3.15
CA LEU A 100 9.09 -9.13 2.56
C LEU A 100 10.23 -9.58 3.51
N GLY A 101 9.93 -9.91 4.77
CA GLY A 101 10.95 -10.22 5.78
C GLY A 101 11.85 -9.02 6.13
N MET A 102 11.37 -7.80 5.86
CA MET A 102 12.13 -6.56 6.06
C MET A 102 11.85 -5.90 7.41
N MET A 103 10.92 -6.43 8.22
CA MET A 103 10.64 -5.91 9.55
C MET A 103 11.27 -6.79 10.62
N LYS A 104 12.14 -6.20 11.47
CA LYS A 104 12.69 -6.86 12.66
C LYS A 104 12.34 -6.11 13.93
N TYR A 105 12.31 -6.82 15.05
CA TYR A 105 12.18 -6.22 16.37
C TYR A 105 13.54 -6.26 17.07
N TRP A 106 14.02 -5.11 17.52
CA TRP A 106 15.32 -4.97 18.18
C TRP A 106 15.24 -3.95 19.31
N LYS A 107 15.63 -4.35 20.52
CA LYS A 107 15.66 -3.49 21.71
C LYS A 107 14.38 -2.67 21.92
N GLY A 108 13.22 -3.29 21.77
CA GLY A 108 11.93 -2.60 21.98
C GLY A 108 11.41 -1.81 20.77
N LYS A 109 12.13 -1.79 19.64
CA LYS A 109 11.78 -1.00 18.45
C LYS A 109 11.65 -1.88 17.21
N HIS A 110 10.69 -1.56 16.35
CA HIS A 110 10.62 -2.12 15.01
C HIS A 110 11.61 -1.40 14.09
N ILE A 111 12.47 -2.16 13.42
CA ILE A 111 13.49 -1.68 12.49
C ILE A 111 13.17 -2.23 11.10
N ILE A 112 13.23 -1.36 10.09
CA ILE A 112 13.12 -1.73 8.68
C ILE A 112 14.52 -2.04 8.15
N LEU A 113 14.71 -3.24 7.63
CA LEU A 113 15.94 -3.67 6.98
C LEU A 113 15.86 -3.41 5.47
N LYS A 114 16.71 -2.51 4.98
CA LYS A 114 16.96 -2.35 3.54
C LYS A 114 18.05 -3.37 3.14
N LYS A 115 17.70 -4.41 2.38
CA LYS A 115 18.71 -5.23 1.71
C LYS A 115 19.32 -4.36 0.59
N GLN A 116 20.64 -4.17 0.65
CA GLN A 116 21.40 -3.63 -0.47
C GLN A 116 21.45 -4.65 -1.61
#